data_AF-A0A329UL89-F1
#
_entry.id   AF-A0A329UL89-F1
#
_cell.length_a   1.000
_cell.length_b   1.000
_cell.length_c   1.000
_cell.angle_alpha   90.00
_cell.angle_beta   90.00
_cell.angle_gamma   90.00
#
_symmetry.space_group_name_H-M   'P 1'
#
loop_
_entity.id
_entity.type
_entity.pdbx_description
1 polymer ?
#
loop_
_entity_poly.entity_id
_entity_poly.type
_entity_poly.pdbx_seq_one_letter_code
_entity_poly.pdbx_strand_id
1 'polypeptide(L)'
;MIKSNFINIIMRMHSAVKEVPMSKKVLILSGSPRKGGNSDILCDEFLRGAQDAGHKAEKIRVAEKKVAPCSGCYYCSTHGGACVHKDDMADEKKASADTTLACFRGYADCVEGAVEKGVLVAGGVYEPGAVRNTSAMAQAYEMGRNV
;
A
#
# COMPACT_ATOMS: atom_id res chain seq x y z
N MET A 1 -36.46 7.96 61.86
CA MET A 1 -36.07 9.10 60.99
C MET A 1 -34.60 8.97 60.63
N ILE A 2 -34.36 8.89 59.31
CA ILE A 2 -33.11 9.12 58.55
C ILE A 2 -31.84 8.39 59.00
N LYS A 3 -31.59 7.25 58.35
CA LYS A 3 -30.26 6.67 58.14
C LYS A 3 -29.44 7.62 57.26
N SER A 4 -28.20 7.95 57.66
CA SER A 4 -27.23 8.59 56.76
C SER A 4 -25.98 7.72 56.67
N ASN A 5 -25.98 6.87 55.65
CA ASN A 5 -24.79 6.23 55.08
C ASN A 5 -24.07 7.28 54.23
N PHE A 6 -22.78 7.55 54.46
CA PHE A 6 -21.85 7.82 53.36
C PHE A 6 -20.45 7.36 53.75
N ILE A 7 -20.04 6.23 53.17
CA ILE A 7 -18.65 5.81 53.08
C ILE A 7 -17.97 6.79 52.13
N ASN A 8 -16.97 7.51 52.63
CA ASN A 8 -16.08 8.32 51.81
C ASN A 8 -15.21 7.41 50.93
N ILE A 9 -15.69 7.05 49.74
CA ILE A 9 -14.81 6.62 48.66
C ILE A 9 -14.41 7.89 47.90
N ILE A 10 -13.30 8.49 48.33
CA ILE A 10 -12.54 9.37 47.45
C ILE A 10 -11.99 8.46 46.35
N MET A 11 -12.71 8.34 45.23
CA MET A 11 -12.13 7.83 43.99
C MET A 11 -11.09 8.87 43.57
N ARG A 12 -9.83 8.66 43.96
CA ARG A 12 -8.69 9.35 43.38
C ARG A 12 -8.76 9.15 41.88
N MET A 13 -9.16 10.20 41.17
CA MET A 13 -8.85 10.35 39.74
C MET A 13 -7.33 10.31 39.65
N HIS A 14 -6.77 9.13 39.36
CA HIS A 14 -5.49 9.13 38.68
C HIS A 14 -5.78 9.81 37.35
N SER A 15 -5.07 10.91 37.07
CA SER A 15 -4.95 11.42 35.73
C SER A 15 -4.58 10.24 34.84
N ALA A 16 -5.57 9.68 34.15
CA ALA A 16 -5.29 9.00 32.90
C ALA A 16 -4.69 10.11 32.05
N VAL A 17 -3.36 10.11 31.95
CA VAL A 17 -2.69 10.70 30.81
C VAL A 17 -3.30 9.95 29.63
N LYS A 18 -4.39 10.49 29.07
CA LYS A 18 -4.88 10.04 27.78
C LYS A 18 -3.72 10.36 26.86
N GLU A 19 -2.92 9.35 26.51
CA GLU A 19 -2.18 9.43 25.27
C GLU A 19 -3.22 9.81 24.21
N VAL A 20 -3.14 11.05 23.74
CA VAL A 20 -4.01 11.52 22.67
C VAL A 20 -3.63 10.64 21.49
N PRO A 21 -4.51 9.73 21.02
CA PRO A 21 -4.14 8.82 19.95
C PRO A 21 -3.77 9.68 18.75
N MET A 22 -2.49 9.64 18.36
CA MET A 22 -1.98 10.37 17.21
C MET A 22 -2.88 10.08 16.01
N SER A 23 -3.48 11.13 15.45
CA SER A 23 -4.36 10.99 14.28
C SER A 23 -3.53 10.47 13.10
N LYS A 24 -3.84 9.25 12.64
CA LYS A 24 -3.19 8.61 11.50
C LYS A 24 -3.94 8.92 10.21
N LYS A 25 -3.23 8.86 9.08
CA LYS A 25 -3.84 8.81 7.74
C LYS A 25 -3.99 7.35 7.35
N VAL A 26 -5.21 6.91 7.05
CA VAL A 26 -5.55 5.53 6.72
C VAL A 26 -6.14 5.48 5.31
N LEU A 27 -5.54 4.69 4.44
CA LEU A 27 -6.02 4.44 3.08
C LEU A 27 -6.53 3.00 2.98
N ILE A 28 -7.79 2.85 2.56
CA ILE A 28 -8.43 1.54 2.38
C ILE A 28 -8.63 1.32 0.88
N LEU A 29 -8.06 0.25 0.35
CA LEU A 29 -8.21 -0.14 -1.05
C LEU A 29 -9.22 -1.29 -1.15
N SER A 30 -10.42 -1.00 -1.63
CA SER A 30 -11.44 -2.02 -1.88
C SER A 30 -11.23 -2.63 -3.27
N GLY A 31 -10.77 -3.88 -3.30
CA GLY A 31 -10.68 -4.71 -4.51
C GLY A 31 -12.00 -5.40 -4.89
N SER A 32 -13.10 -5.12 -4.19
CA SER A 32 -14.36 -5.83 -4.42
C SER A 32 -14.94 -5.51 -5.80
N PRO A 33 -15.14 -6.50 -6.68
CA PRO A 33 -15.69 -6.26 -8.02
C PRO A 33 -17.17 -5.82 -7.94
N ARG A 34 -17.87 -6.19 -6.86
CA ARG A 34 -19.27 -5.82 -6.63
C ARG A 34 -19.34 -4.63 -5.67
N LYS A 35 -19.87 -3.51 -6.14
CA LYS A 35 -20.20 -2.37 -5.27
C LYS A 35 -21.28 -2.79 -4.27
N GLY A 36 -21.05 -2.52 -2.99
CA GLY A 36 -21.93 -3.02 -1.91
C GLY A 36 -21.87 -4.54 -1.71
N GLY A 37 -20.88 -5.23 -2.26
CA GLY A 37 -20.63 -6.64 -1.94
C GLY A 37 -19.98 -6.83 -0.58
N ASN A 38 -19.88 -8.07 -0.10
CA ASN A 38 -19.39 -8.40 1.25
C ASN A 38 -18.07 -7.70 1.62
N SER A 39 -17.04 -7.81 0.78
CA SER A 39 -15.75 -7.16 1.04
C SER A 39 -15.84 -5.63 1.00
N ASP A 40 -16.72 -5.07 0.18
CA ASP A 40 -16.91 -3.62 0.07
C ASP A 40 -17.55 -3.05 1.35
N ILE A 41 -18.56 -3.75 1.88
CA ILE A 41 -19.24 -3.44 3.14
C ILE A 41 -18.28 -3.56 4.32
N LEU A 42 -17.43 -4.59 4.35
CA LEU A 42 -16.39 -4.73 5.38
C LEU A 42 -15.41 -3.55 5.37
N CYS A 43 -15.03 -3.06 4.17
CA CYS A 43 -14.22 -1.85 4.05
C CYS A 43 -14.95 -0.60 4.56
N ASP A 44 -16.27 -0.50 4.37
CA ASP A 44 -17.08 0.61 4.89
C ASP A 44 -17.14 0.61 6.42
N GLU A 45 -17.30 -0.56 7.03
CA GLU A 45 -17.29 -0.69 8.50
C GLU A 45 -15.91 -0.39 9.09
N PHE A 46 -14.83 -0.84 8.44
CA PHE A 46 -13.48 -0.48 8.85
C PHE A 46 -13.23 1.03 8.73
N LEU A 47 -13.69 1.66 7.63
CA LEU A 47 -13.60 3.11 7.44
C LEU A 47 -14.29 3.86 8.58
N ARG A 48 -15.52 3.45 8.93
CA ARG A 48 -16.28 4.01 10.05
C ARG A 48 -15.52 3.89 11.37
N GLY A 49 -15.06 2.68 11.71
CA GLY A 49 -14.30 2.45 12.95
C GLY A 49 -13.01 3.27 13.04
N ALA A 50 -12.29 3.44 11.92
CA ALA A 50 -11.09 4.27 11.88
C ALA A 50 -11.41 5.77 12.09
N GLN A 51 -12.51 6.27 11.51
CA GLN A 51 -12.96 7.65 11.69
C GLN A 51 -13.44 7.91 13.14
N ASP A 52 -14.20 6.97 13.71
CA ASP A 52 -14.67 7.04 15.10
C ASP A 52 -13.51 7.03 16.12
N ALA A 53 -12.40 6.38 15.78
CA ALA A 53 -11.15 6.40 16.57
C ALA A 53 -10.34 7.72 16.41
N GLY A 54 -10.84 8.69 15.63
CA GLY A 54 -10.18 9.99 15.42
C GLY A 54 -9.10 9.98 14.35
N HIS A 55 -9.05 8.96 13.48
CA HIS A 55 -8.12 8.91 12.36
C HIS A 55 -8.72 9.54 11.10
N LYS A 56 -7.86 10.12 10.26
CA LYS A 56 -8.24 10.57 8.92
C LYS A 56 -8.20 9.37 7.99
N ALA A 57 -9.36 8.80 7.68
CA ALA A 57 -9.46 7.60 6.84
C ALA A 57 -10.25 7.85 5.55
N GLU A 58 -9.81 7.24 4.45
CA GLU A 58 -10.49 7.25 3.15
C GLU A 58 -10.52 5.86 2.51
N LYS A 59 -11.51 5.61 1.66
CA LYS A 59 -11.69 4.38 0.90
C LYS A 59 -11.66 4.67 -0.59
N ILE A 60 -10.83 3.92 -1.32
CA ILE A 60 -10.79 3.92 -2.79
C ILE A 60 -11.24 2.56 -3.29
N ARG A 61 -12.23 2.54 -4.19
CA ARG A 61 -12.63 1.33 -4.91
C ARG A 61 -11.70 1.13 -6.11
N VAL A 62 -10.75 0.23 -5.98
CA VAL A 62 -9.77 -0.08 -7.04
C VAL A 62 -10.46 -0.64 -8.27
N ALA A 63 -11.55 -1.40 -8.09
CA ALA A 63 -12.34 -1.95 -9.20
C ALA A 63 -13.01 -0.88 -10.08
N GLU A 64 -13.12 0.38 -9.62
CA GLU A 64 -13.67 1.49 -10.40
C GLU A 64 -12.57 2.31 -11.11
N LYS A 65 -11.29 2.00 -10.85
CA LYS A 65 -10.15 2.68 -11.46
C LYS A 65 -9.86 2.13 -12.85
N LYS A 66 -9.50 3.02 -13.77
CA LYS A 66 -9.05 2.66 -15.10
C LYS A 66 -7.54 2.58 -15.05
N VAL A 67 -7.03 1.37 -14.92
CA VAL A 67 -5.61 1.07 -14.86
C VAL A 67 -5.28 0.16 -16.03
N ALA A 68 -4.41 0.61 -16.92
CA ALA A 68 -3.91 -0.16 -18.04
C ALA A 68 -2.46 -0.62 -17.75
N PRO A 69 -2.05 -1.81 -18.24
CA PRO A 69 -0.65 -2.17 -18.18
C PRO A 69 0.19 -1.22 -19.04
N CYS A 70 1.45 -1.00 -18.65
CA CYS A 70 2.40 -0.29 -19.50
C CYS A 70 2.50 -1.00 -20.86
N SER A 71 2.27 -0.26 -21.94
CA SER A 71 2.32 -0.81 -23.31
C SER A 71 3.71 -0.83 -23.92
N GLY A 72 4.75 -0.38 -23.19
CA GLY A 72 6.11 -0.26 -23.72
C GLY A 72 6.22 0.70 -24.91
N CYS A 73 5.38 1.75 -24.97
CA CYS A 73 5.39 2.71 -26.09
C CYS A 73 6.53 3.74 -26.02
N TYR A 74 7.24 3.81 -24.90
CA TYR A 74 8.36 4.73 -24.65
C TYR A 74 8.03 6.23 -24.76
N TYR A 75 6.75 6.63 -24.75
CA TYR A 75 6.39 8.06 -24.77
C TYR A 75 7.03 8.84 -23.59
N CYS A 76 7.08 8.22 -22.41
CA CYS A 76 7.68 8.79 -21.21
C CYS A 76 9.18 9.10 -21.36
N SER A 77 9.92 8.40 -22.23
CA SER A 77 11.36 8.64 -22.43
C SER A 77 11.65 9.98 -23.10
N THR A 78 10.69 10.50 -23.87
CA THR A 78 10.81 11.77 -24.60
C THR A 78 9.97 12.89 -24.01
N HIS A 79 9.09 12.58 -23.03
CA HIS A 79 8.14 13.53 -22.44
C HIS A 79 8.33 13.67 -20.91
N GLY A 80 9.59 13.68 -20.48
CA GLY A 80 9.95 14.01 -19.10
C GLY A 80 9.39 13.05 -18.05
N GLY A 81 9.19 11.78 -18.38
CA GLY A 81 8.61 10.77 -17.48
C GLY A 81 7.11 10.54 -17.66
N ALA A 82 6.40 11.47 -18.30
CA ALA A 82 4.94 11.41 -18.37
C ALA A 82 4.44 10.20 -19.18
N CYS A 83 3.47 9.46 -18.63
CA CYS A 83 2.82 8.39 -19.37
C CYS A 83 1.85 8.96 -20.42
N VAL A 84 1.84 8.38 -21.63
CA VAL A 84 0.84 8.72 -22.66
C VAL A 84 -0.56 8.26 -22.27
N HIS A 85 -0.65 7.19 -21.48
CA HIS A 85 -1.89 6.68 -20.93
C HIS A 85 -2.23 7.52 -19.71
N LYS A 86 -3.28 8.34 -19.82
CA LYS A 86 -3.84 9.12 -18.70
C LYS A 86 -4.76 8.25 -17.88
N ASP A 87 -4.20 7.20 -17.31
CA ASP A 87 -4.89 6.22 -16.47
C ASP A 87 -4.64 6.53 -14.97
N ASP A 88 -5.24 5.76 -14.09
CA ASP A 88 -5.14 5.98 -12.64
C ASP A 88 -3.77 5.51 -12.04
N MET A 89 -2.79 5.07 -12.86
CA MET A 89 -1.50 4.50 -12.41
C MET A 89 -0.28 5.40 -12.61
N ALA A 90 -0.42 6.60 -13.17
CA ALA A 90 0.75 7.43 -13.50
C ALA A 90 1.42 8.04 -12.25
N ASP A 91 2.37 7.32 -11.63
CA ASP A 91 3.38 7.90 -10.74
C ASP A 91 4.80 7.46 -11.17
N GLU A 92 5.66 8.45 -11.39
CA GLU A 92 7.03 8.32 -11.93
C GLU A 92 8.08 7.97 -10.87
N LYS A 93 7.65 7.78 -9.61
CA LYS A 93 8.55 7.68 -8.46
C LYS A 93 9.12 6.28 -8.28
N LYS A 94 10.34 6.22 -7.72
CA LYS A 94 10.99 4.99 -7.24
C LYS A 94 10.10 4.14 -6.32
N ALA A 95 9.21 4.77 -5.55
CA ALA A 95 8.19 4.10 -4.72
C ALA A 95 7.23 3.18 -5.51
N SER A 96 7.08 3.41 -6.82
CA SER A 96 6.30 2.56 -7.72
C SER A 96 6.94 1.17 -7.86
N ALA A 97 8.28 1.08 -7.86
CA ALA A 97 8.98 -0.20 -7.86
C ALA A 97 8.75 -0.96 -6.55
N ASP A 98 8.81 -0.29 -5.40
CA ASP A 98 8.55 -0.92 -4.09
C ASP A 98 7.13 -1.49 -3.99
N THR A 99 6.15 -0.75 -4.51
CA THR A 99 4.75 -1.19 -4.56
C THR A 99 4.57 -2.41 -5.47
N THR A 100 5.20 -2.39 -6.65
CA THR A 100 5.20 -3.52 -7.58
C THR A 100 5.80 -4.77 -6.96
N LEU A 101 6.92 -4.64 -6.24
CA LEU A 101 7.56 -5.73 -5.51
C LEU A 101 6.66 -6.30 -4.41
N ALA A 102 5.93 -5.44 -3.68
CA ALA A 102 4.98 -5.90 -2.68
C ALA A 102 3.85 -6.74 -3.29
N CYS A 103 3.35 -6.37 -4.47
CA CYS A 103 2.38 -7.18 -5.20
C CYS A 103 2.94 -8.54 -5.61
N PHE A 104 4.17 -8.58 -6.16
CA PHE A 104 4.80 -9.85 -6.52
C PHE A 104 5.07 -10.75 -5.32
N ARG A 105 5.43 -10.19 -4.17
CA ARG A 105 5.59 -10.93 -2.92
C ARG A 105 4.28 -11.57 -2.48
N GLY A 106 3.18 -10.80 -2.48
CA GLY A 106 1.86 -11.35 -2.14
C GLY A 106 1.41 -12.49 -3.07
N TYR A 107 1.77 -12.43 -4.36
CA TYR A 107 1.55 -13.56 -5.26
C TYR A 107 2.48 -14.74 -4.95
N ALA A 108 3.78 -14.48 -4.75
CA ALA A 108 4.77 -15.52 -4.47
C ALA A 108 4.45 -16.28 -3.17
N ASP A 109 3.92 -15.61 -2.14
CA ASP A 109 3.46 -16.23 -0.89
C ASP A 109 2.35 -17.28 -1.11
N CYS A 110 1.61 -17.19 -2.22
CA CYS A 110 0.58 -18.15 -2.59
C CYS A 110 1.11 -19.34 -3.40
N VAL A 111 2.37 -19.31 -3.84
CA VAL A 111 2.98 -20.38 -4.63
C VAL A 111 3.66 -21.37 -3.68
N GLU A 112 3.16 -22.60 -3.61
CA GLU A 112 3.68 -23.62 -2.71
C GLU A 112 5.17 -23.88 -2.97
N GLY A 113 5.99 -23.79 -1.91
CA GLY A 113 7.44 -24.00 -1.98
C GLY A 113 8.24 -22.83 -2.56
N ALA A 114 7.60 -21.69 -2.88
CA ALA A 114 8.32 -20.51 -3.33
C ALA A 114 9.16 -19.89 -2.20
N VAL A 115 10.39 -19.51 -2.53
CA VAL A 115 11.32 -18.81 -1.63
C VAL A 115 11.92 -17.63 -2.39
N GLU A 116 11.75 -16.41 -1.90
CA GLU A 116 12.39 -15.22 -2.48
C GLU A 116 13.92 -15.32 -2.31
N LYS A 117 14.66 -15.22 -3.42
CA LYS A 117 16.13 -15.31 -3.46
C LYS A 117 16.82 -13.95 -3.67
N GLY A 118 16.04 -12.88 -3.70
CA GLY A 118 16.51 -11.50 -3.83
C GLY A 118 15.68 -10.70 -4.82
N VAL A 119 16.03 -9.41 -4.95
CA VAL A 119 15.33 -8.44 -5.80
C VAL A 119 16.34 -7.69 -6.66
N LEU A 120 16.02 -7.54 -7.96
CA LEU A 120 16.77 -6.72 -8.92
C LEU A 120 15.86 -5.63 -9.47
N VAL A 121 16.29 -4.38 -9.35
CA VAL A 121 15.59 -3.22 -9.92
C VAL A 121 16.56 -2.45 -10.79
N ALA A 122 16.25 -2.34 -12.08
CA ALA A 122 16.96 -1.48 -13.04
C ALA A 122 16.09 -0.27 -13.37
N GLY A 123 16.51 0.91 -12.92
CA GLY A 123 15.88 2.20 -13.24
C GLY A 123 16.65 2.94 -14.33
N GLY A 124 15.98 3.86 -15.05
CA GLY A 124 16.64 4.73 -16.04
C GLY A 124 17.01 4.04 -17.36
N VAL A 125 16.54 2.81 -17.58
CA VAL A 125 16.83 2.01 -18.76
C VAL A 125 15.58 1.92 -19.61
N TYR A 126 15.44 2.85 -20.56
CA TYR A 126 14.20 2.98 -21.33
C TYR A 126 14.27 2.29 -22.69
N GLU A 127 15.40 2.27 -23.38
CA GLU A 127 15.48 1.66 -24.72
C GLU A 127 15.68 0.13 -24.69
N PRO A 128 15.10 -0.63 -25.65
CA PRO A 128 15.36 -2.06 -25.78
C PRO A 128 16.86 -2.37 -25.82
N GLY A 129 17.30 -3.25 -24.91
CA GLY A 129 18.71 -3.65 -24.83
C GLY A 129 19.62 -2.66 -24.10
N ALA A 130 19.15 -1.47 -23.71
CA ALA A 130 19.98 -0.52 -22.96
C ALA A 130 20.49 -1.09 -21.61
N VAL A 131 19.78 -2.09 -21.04
CA VAL A 131 20.20 -2.77 -19.81
C VAL A 131 21.55 -3.48 -19.97
N ARG A 132 21.89 -3.91 -21.21
CA ARG A 132 23.12 -4.66 -21.53
C ARG A 132 24.38 -3.92 -21.10
N ASN A 133 24.34 -2.59 -21.08
CA ASN A 133 25.47 -1.73 -20.76
C ASN A 133 25.42 -1.20 -19.32
N THR A 134 24.64 -1.83 -18.43
CA THR A 134 24.49 -1.43 -17.02
C THR A 134 25.04 -2.50 -16.08
N SER A 135 25.38 -2.11 -14.86
CA SER A 135 25.80 -3.03 -13.80
C SER A 135 24.71 -4.05 -13.41
N ALA A 136 23.44 -3.76 -13.72
CA ALA A 136 22.32 -4.65 -13.44
C ALA A 136 22.46 -6.02 -14.12
N MET A 137 23.11 -6.10 -15.28
CA MET A 137 23.36 -7.38 -15.97
C MET A 137 24.31 -8.29 -15.20
N ALA A 138 25.42 -7.72 -14.69
CA ALA A 138 26.39 -8.47 -13.90
C ALA A 138 25.76 -8.90 -12.56
N GLN A 139 25.01 -8.01 -11.91
CA GLN A 139 24.28 -8.33 -10.68
C GLN A 139 23.26 -9.45 -10.90
N ALA A 140 22.50 -9.40 -12.00
CA ALA A 140 21.53 -10.43 -12.35
C ALA A 140 22.20 -11.80 -12.57
N TYR A 141 23.32 -11.82 -13.29
CA TYR A 141 24.10 -13.04 -13.51
C TYR A 141 24.62 -13.64 -12.19
N GLU A 142 25.22 -12.83 -11.33
CA GLU A 142 25.74 -13.28 -10.04
C GLU A 142 24.65 -13.74 -9.08
N MET A 143 23.51 -13.06 -9.04
CA MET A 143 22.36 -13.51 -8.24
C MET A 143 21.88 -14.88 -8.72
N GLY A 144 21.74 -15.08 -10.03
CA GLY A 144 21.35 -16.38 -10.61
C GLY A 144 22.34 -17.51 -10.33
N ARG A 145 23.65 -17.23 -10.28
CA ARG A 145 24.68 -18.23 -9.91
C ARG A 145 24.58 -18.71 -8.46
N ASN A 146 23.97 -17.92 -7.57
CA ASN A 146 23.97 -18.15 -6.12
C ASN A 146 22.59 -18.57 -5.57
N VAL A 147 21.65 -18.99 -6.43
CA VAL A 147 20.30 -19.46 -6.04
C VAL A 147 20.30 -20.87 -5.46
#